data_AF-A0A2G6GCH2-F1
#
_entry.id   AF-A0A2G6GCH2-F1
#
_cell.length_a   1.000
_cell.length_b   1.000
_cell.length_c   1.000
_cell.angle_alpha   90.00
_cell.angle_beta   90.00
_cell.angle_gamma   90.00
#
_symmetry.space_group_name_H-M   'P 1'
#
loop_
_entity.id
_entity.type
_entity.pdbx_description
1 polymer ?
#
loop_
_entity_poly.entity_id
_entity_poly.type
_entity_poly.pdbx_seq_one_letter_code
_entity_poly.pdbx_strand_id
1 'polypeptide(L)'
;MEFVNAKVEDFAKEFLESGKTADALVIDPPRSGMHPKAIPTLLQFAVGEIVYVSCNPATLARDLEDFLKAGYQIKNVVPVDMFPHTHHIETVVHLIKA
;
A
#
# COMPACT_ATOMS: atom_id res chain seq x y z
N MET A 1 -15.91 6.92 11.27
CA MET A 1 -14.48 6.60 11.13
C MET A 1 -14.11 5.72 12.30
N GLU A 2 -13.61 4.52 12.02
CA GLU A 2 -13.22 3.52 13.02
C GLU A 2 -11.69 3.44 13.04
N PHE A 3 -11.10 3.35 14.23
CA PHE A 3 -9.67 3.19 14.40
C PHE A 3 -9.41 1.91 15.18
N VAL A 4 -8.47 1.11 14.69
CA VAL A 4 -8.10 -0.16 15.30
C VAL A 4 -6.60 -0.18 15.53
N ASN A 5 -6.19 -0.46 16.77
CA ASN A 5 -4.78 -0.63 17.10
C ASN A 5 -4.42 -2.12 17.03
N ALA A 6 -4.01 -2.56 15.84
CA ALA A 6 -3.64 -3.94 15.56
C ALA A 6 -2.57 -3.99 14.47
N LYS A 7 -1.93 -5.15 14.30
CA LYS A 7 -1.09 -5.38 13.12
C LYS A 7 -1.97 -5.44 11.89
N VAL A 8 -1.48 -4.89 10.78
CA VAL A 8 -2.23 -4.83 9.52
C VAL A 8 -2.60 -6.22 9.04
N GLU A 9 -1.67 -7.18 9.09
CA GLU A 9 -1.91 -8.56 8.63
C GLU A 9 -2.97 -9.30 9.47
N ASP A 10 -3.07 -9.00 10.76
CA ASP A 10 -4.02 -9.65 11.66
C ASP A 10 -5.42 -9.04 11.46
N PHE A 11 -5.50 -7.70 11.49
CA PHE A 11 -6.77 -6.99 11.30
C PHE A 11 -7.35 -7.19 9.89
N ALA A 12 -6.52 -7.10 8.85
CA ALA A 12 -6.96 -7.30 7.46
C ALA A 12 -7.62 -8.68 7.28
N LYS A 13 -7.02 -9.70 7.88
CA LYS A 13 -7.54 -11.07 7.84
C LYS A 13 -8.90 -11.17 8.56
N GLU A 14 -8.98 -10.71 9.80
CA GLU A 14 -10.21 -10.72 10.59
C GLU A 14 -11.34 -9.92 9.91
N PHE A 15 -11.00 -8.78 9.31
CA PHE A 15 -11.93 -7.92 8.59
C PHE A 15 -12.56 -8.67 7.41
N LEU A 16 -11.74 -9.34 6.58
CA LEU A 16 -12.22 -10.16 5.47
C LEU A 16 -13.01 -11.39 5.94
N GLU A 17 -12.55 -12.08 6.99
CA GLU A 17 -13.26 -13.24 7.58
C GLU A 17 -14.64 -12.87 8.14
N SER A 18 -14.82 -11.62 8.57
CA SER A 18 -16.13 -11.08 9.00
C SER A 18 -17.10 -10.78 7.85
N GLY A 19 -16.69 -11.04 6.60
CA GLY A 19 -17.49 -10.78 5.40
C GLY A 19 -17.54 -9.31 4.98
N LYS A 20 -16.71 -8.45 5.58
CA LYS A 20 -16.60 -7.05 5.19
C LYS A 20 -15.68 -6.88 3.98
N THR A 21 -15.92 -5.84 3.20
CA THR A 21 -15.14 -5.50 1.99
C THR A 21 -14.73 -4.04 2.02
N ALA A 22 -13.82 -3.68 1.11
CA ALA A 22 -13.41 -2.30 0.87
C ALA A 22 -13.34 -2.06 -0.64
N ASP A 23 -13.63 -0.85 -1.09
CA ASP A 23 -13.55 -0.48 -2.50
C ASP A 23 -12.12 -0.06 -2.91
N ALA A 24 -11.35 0.45 -1.95
CA ALA A 24 -9.99 0.94 -2.15
C ALA A 24 -9.13 0.78 -0.88
N LEU A 25 -7.81 0.78 -1.06
CA LEU A 25 -6.83 0.81 0.03
C LEU A 25 -5.91 2.04 -0.08
N VAL A 26 -5.60 2.65 1.06
CA VAL A 26 -4.56 3.68 1.19
C VAL A 26 -3.49 3.13 2.12
N ILE A 27 -2.24 3.11 1.65
CA ILE A 27 -1.11 2.48 2.33
C ILE A 27 -0.02 3.53 2.51
N ASP A 28 0.43 3.75 3.74
CA ASP A 28 1.54 4.65 4.10
C ASP A 28 2.45 3.94 5.13
N PRO A 29 3.39 3.11 4.67
CA PRO A 29 4.25 2.32 5.56
C PRO A 29 5.49 3.10 6.02
N PRO A 30 6.19 2.63 7.06
CA PRO A 30 7.47 3.22 7.47
C PRO A 30 8.54 3.08 6.37
N ARG A 31 9.69 3.75 6.55
CA ARG A 31 10.82 3.76 5.58
C ARG A 31 11.31 2.38 5.11
N SER A 32 11.11 1.34 5.91
CA SER A 32 11.43 -0.06 5.56
C SER A 32 10.50 -0.65 4.49
N GLY A 33 9.45 0.07 4.11
CA GLY A 33 8.34 -0.44 3.30
C GLY A 33 7.37 -1.29 4.12
N MET A 34 6.52 -2.00 3.41
CA MET A 34 5.54 -2.92 3.99
C MET A 34 6.21 -4.12 4.64
N HIS A 35 5.58 -4.63 5.70
CA HIS A 35 5.98 -5.90 6.27
C HIS A 35 5.64 -7.02 5.26
N PRO A 36 6.55 -7.98 4.97
CA PRO A 36 6.32 -9.01 3.95
C PRO A 36 5.06 -9.86 4.16
N LYS A 37 4.58 -9.99 5.40
CA LYS A 37 3.33 -10.70 5.70
C LYS A 37 2.07 -9.87 5.45
N ALA A 38 2.17 -8.55 5.37
CA ALA A 38 1.02 -7.67 5.19
C ALA A 38 0.57 -7.63 3.72
N ILE A 39 1.51 -7.64 2.76
CA ILE A 39 1.17 -7.56 1.32
C ILE A 39 0.25 -8.72 0.88
N PRO A 40 0.56 -10.00 1.18
CA PRO A 40 -0.32 -11.10 0.79
C PRO A 40 -1.72 -11.01 1.39
N THR A 41 -1.86 -10.48 2.62
CA THR A 41 -3.17 -10.29 3.24
C THR A 41 -3.94 -9.13 2.61
N LEU A 42 -3.28 -8.02 2.31
CA LEU A 42 -3.93 -6.89 1.64
C LEU A 42 -4.38 -7.23 0.21
N LEU A 43 -3.62 -8.07 -0.50
CA LEU A 43 -4.00 -8.53 -1.83
C LEU A 43 -5.29 -9.37 -1.84
N GLN A 44 -5.67 -9.98 -0.71
CA GLN A 44 -6.93 -10.72 -0.59
C GLN A 44 -8.17 -9.83 -0.63
N PHE A 45 -8.05 -8.52 -0.35
CA PHE A 45 -9.16 -7.60 -0.55
C PHE A 45 -9.56 -7.47 -2.03
N ALA A 46 -8.62 -7.73 -2.95
CA ALA A 46 -8.83 -7.61 -4.40
C ALA A 46 -9.51 -6.29 -4.82
N VAL A 47 -9.18 -5.19 -4.14
CA VAL A 47 -9.74 -3.86 -4.40
C VAL A 47 -9.43 -3.38 -5.82
N GLY A 48 -10.30 -2.55 -6.38
CA GLY A 48 -10.09 -1.97 -7.70
C GLY A 48 -8.95 -0.95 -7.73
N GLU A 49 -8.75 -0.22 -6.63
CA GLU A 49 -7.76 0.86 -6.53
C GLU A 49 -6.93 0.78 -5.24
N ILE A 50 -5.63 1.05 -5.36
CA ILE A 50 -4.71 1.20 -4.23
C ILE A 50 -3.91 2.48 -4.41
N VAL A 51 -3.87 3.31 -3.36
CA VAL A 51 -2.94 4.43 -3.25
C VAL A 51 -1.83 4.05 -2.28
N TYR A 52 -0.60 4.02 -2.78
CA TYR A 52 0.59 3.70 -1.99
C TYR A 52 1.45 4.96 -1.83
N VAL A 53 1.67 5.38 -0.60
CA VAL A 53 2.51 6.51 -0.20
C VAL A 53 3.83 5.97 0.34
N SER A 54 4.96 6.58 -0.02
CA SER A 54 6.27 6.12 0.42
C SER A 54 7.34 7.21 0.42
N CYS A 55 7.99 7.35 1.58
CA CYS A 55 9.17 8.20 1.77
C CYS A 55 10.49 7.55 1.32
N ASN A 56 10.45 6.35 0.72
CA ASN A 56 11.64 5.62 0.27
C ASN A 56 11.39 4.91 -1.07
N PRO A 57 11.86 5.47 -2.19
CA PRO A 57 11.66 4.89 -3.53
C PRO A 57 12.18 3.45 -3.69
N ALA A 58 13.23 3.06 -2.96
CA ALA A 58 13.82 1.74 -3.09
C ALA A 58 12.92 0.64 -2.50
N THR A 59 12.37 0.86 -1.31
CA THR A 59 11.44 -0.10 -0.70
C THR A 59 10.07 -0.05 -1.36
N LEU A 60 9.64 1.12 -1.85
CA LEU A 60 8.48 1.23 -2.73
C LEU A 60 8.62 0.32 -3.95
N ALA A 61 9.72 0.42 -4.71
CA ALA A 61 9.93 -0.39 -5.90
C ALA A 61 9.89 -1.90 -5.61
N ARG A 62 10.48 -2.33 -4.49
CA ARG A 62 10.39 -3.73 -4.01
C ARG A 62 8.94 -4.14 -3.76
N ASP A 63 8.19 -3.35 -3.01
CA ASP A 63 6.83 -3.71 -2.59
C ASP A 63 5.87 -3.72 -3.79
N LEU A 64 6.04 -2.79 -4.73
CA LEU A 64 5.28 -2.74 -5.99
C LEU A 64 5.40 -4.01 -6.82
N GLU A 65 6.54 -4.72 -6.75
CA GLU A 65 6.73 -5.97 -7.50
C GLU A 65 5.67 -7.02 -7.15
N ASP A 66 5.29 -7.13 -5.88
CA ASP A 66 4.28 -8.08 -5.42
C ASP A 66 2.87 -7.68 -5.91
N PHE A 67 2.54 -6.39 -5.91
CA PHE A 67 1.27 -5.91 -6.45
C PHE A 67 1.17 -6.14 -7.97
N LEU A 68 2.26 -5.89 -8.70
CA LEU A 68 2.32 -6.13 -10.14
C LEU A 68 2.15 -7.63 -10.46
N LYS A 69 2.84 -8.51 -9.73
CA LYS A 69 2.67 -9.97 -9.86
C LYS A 69 1.24 -10.42 -9.55
N ALA A 70 0.55 -9.71 -8.66
CA ALA A 70 -0.86 -9.96 -8.34
C ALA A 70 -1.84 -9.36 -9.36
N GLY A 71 -1.37 -8.82 -10.49
CA GLY A 71 -2.22 -8.30 -11.57
C GLY A 71 -2.69 -6.85 -11.39
N TYR A 72 -2.05 -6.09 -10.50
CA TYR A 72 -2.23 -4.64 -10.51
C TYR A 72 -1.33 -3.98 -11.57
N GLN A 73 -1.72 -2.78 -12.00
CA GLN A 73 -0.95 -1.94 -12.91
C GLN A 73 -0.72 -0.57 -12.27
N ILE A 74 0.46 -0.01 -12.51
CA ILE A 74 0.78 1.37 -12.11
C ILE A 74 0.09 2.32 -13.09
N LYS A 75 -0.91 3.06 -12.58
CA LYS A 75 -1.61 4.09 -13.35
C LYS A 75 -0.85 5.41 -13.33
N ASN A 76 -0.38 5.83 -12.15
CA ASN A 76 0.37 7.08 -11.96
C ASN A 76 1.43 6.93 -10.86
N VAL A 77 2.51 7.71 -10.98
CA VAL A 77 3.53 7.91 -9.94
C VAL A 77 3.79 9.40 -9.82
N VAL A 78 3.66 9.95 -8.62
CA VAL A 78 3.83 11.38 -8.35
C VAL A 78 4.82 11.56 -7.20
N PRO A 79 6.03 12.04 -7.47
CA PRO A 79 6.94 12.52 -6.44
C PRO A 79 6.41 13.83 -5.82
N VAL A 80 6.52 13.96 -4.50
CA VAL A 80 6.11 15.12 -3.72
C VAL A 80 7.29 15.57 -2.85
N ASP A 81 7.73 16.81 -3.05
CA ASP A 81 8.78 17.42 -2.21
C ASP A 81 8.19 17.90 -0.88
N MET A 82 8.03 16.96 0.06
CA MET A 82 7.61 17.27 1.43
C MET A 82 8.74 17.83 2.29
N PHE A 83 9.99 17.65 1.88
CA PHE A 83 11.17 18.02 2.65
C PHE A 83 12.20 18.76 1.78
N PRO A 84 11.91 20.02 1.38
CA PRO A 84 12.80 20.81 0.55
C PRO A 84 14.18 20.95 1.18
N HIS A 85 15.21 20.99 0.32
CA HIS A 85 16.62 21.06 0.72
C HIS A 85 17.13 19.81 1.48
N THR A 86 16.41 18.69 1.40
CA THR A 86 16.89 17.38 1.86
C THR A 86 17.02 16.40 0.70
N HIS A 87 17.52 15.20 0.98
CA HIS A 87 17.56 14.10 0.00
C HIS A 87 16.28 13.25 0.01
N HIS A 88 15.32 13.54 0.91
CA HIS A 88 14.09 12.78 1.04
C HIS A 88 13.12 13.15 -0.07
N ILE A 89 12.42 12.14 -0.60
CA ILE A 89 11.33 12.32 -1.56
C ILE A 89 10.16 11.45 -1.13
N GLU A 90 8.99 12.06 -1.02
CA GLU A 90 7.74 11.34 -0.83
C GLU A 90 7.21 10.94 -2.20
N THR A 91 6.65 9.74 -2.35
CA THR A 91 6.13 9.26 -3.64
C THR A 91 4.74 8.67 -3.44
N VAL A 92 3.78 9.15 -4.22
CA VAL A 92 2.43 8.59 -4.27
C VAL A 92 2.26 7.78 -5.55
N VAL A 93 1.89 6.52 -5.41
CA VAL A 93 1.63 5.60 -6.52
C VAL A 93 0.17 5.22 -6.52
N HIS A 94 -0.48 5.36 -7.66
CA HIS A 94 -1.84 4.87 -7.88
C HIS A 94 -1.77 3.56 -8.67
N LEU A 95 -2.22 2.48 -8.05
CA LEU A 95 -2.38 1.17 -8.66
C LEU A 95 -3.86 0.91 -8.97
N ILE A 96 -4.11 0.33 -10.13
CA ILE A 96 -5.44 -0.18 -10.52
C ILE A 96 -5.37 -1.67 -10.76
N LYS A 97 -6.43 -2.39 -10.41
CA LYS A 97 -6.57 -3.81 -10.76
C LYS A 97 -6.87 -3.92 -12.27
N ALA A 98 -6.07 -4.72 -12.98
CA ALA A 98 -6.30 -5.00 -14.41
C ALA A 98 -7.42 -6.02 -14.63
#